data_AF-A0A3C0AB51-F1
#
_entry.id   AF-A0A3C0AB51-F1
#
_cell.length_a   1.000
_cell.length_b   1.000
_cell.length_c   1.000
_cell.angle_alpha   90.00
_cell.angle_beta   90.00
_cell.angle_gamma   90.00
#
_symmetry.space_group_name_H-M   'P 1'
#
loop_
_entity.id
_entity.type
_entity.pdbx_description
1 polymer ?
#
loop_
_entity_poly.entity_id
_entity_poly.type
_entity_poly.pdbx_seq_one_letter_code
_entity_poly.pdbx_strand_id
1 'polypeptide(L)'
;MKRILNSLLDLLFPKICNGCQGVLTAQEQIICTTCRHQAPLAGFHKTKADTLKKIFYGRTAIQEATALLVFQKKGITQTLLHNLKYKKQEDISGFL
;
A
#
# COMPACT_ATOMS: atom_id res chain seq x y z
N MET A 1 7.81 -29.22 -16.20
CA MET A 1 6.33 -29.24 -16.31
C MET A 1 5.62 -28.10 -15.56
N LYS A 2 6.02 -27.73 -14.33
CA LYS A 2 5.37 -26.65 -13.53
C LYS A 2 5.28 -25.26 -14.20
N ARG A 3 6.27 -24.86 -15.02
CA ARG A 3 6.28 -23.52 -15.65
C ARG A 3 5.15 -23.29 -16.66
N ILE A 4 4.87 -24.26 -17.52
CA ILE A 4 3.87 -24.12 -18.60
C ILE A 4 2.45 -24.04 -17.99
N LEU A 5 2.18 -24.86 -16.98
CA LEU A 5 0.87 -24.86 -16.31
C LEU A 5 0.61 -23.55 -15.59
N ASN A 6 1.62 -22.98 -14.91
CA ASN A 6 1.49 -21.68 -14.26
C ASN A 6 1.26 -20.56 -15.28
N SER A 7 1.95 -20.57 -16.42
CA SER A 7 1.72 -19.57 -17.48
C SER A 7 0.32 -19.63 -18.08
N LEU A 8 -0.29 -20.81 -18.18
CA LEU A 8 -1.67 -20.96 -18.63
C LEU A 8 -2.67 -20.45 -17.57
N LEU A 9 -2.40 -20.74 -16.30
CA LEU A 9 -3.21 -20.24 -15.18
C LEU A 9 -3.16 -18.72 -15.06
N ASP A 10 -1.98 -18.10 -15.22
CA ASP A 10 -1.81 -16.64 -15.19
C ASP A 10 -2.57 -15.94 -16.34
N LEU A 11 -2.82 -16.63 -17.47
CA LEU A 11 -3.61 -16.09 -18.58
C LEU A 11 -5.11 -16.02 -18.23
N LEU A 12 -5.61 -17.01 -17.49
CA LEU A 12 -7.03 -17.11 -17.09
C LEU A 12 -7.31 -16.35 -15.78
N PHE A 13 -6.34 -16.33 -14.88
CA PHE A 13 -6.40 -15.75 -13.54
C PHE A 13 -5.22 -14.81 -13.32
N PRO A 14 -5.13 -13.70 -14.08
CA PRO A 14 -4.04 -12.76 -13.92
C PRO A 14 -4.06 -12.15 -12.53
N LYS A 15 -2.86 -11.89 -11.99
CA LYS A 15 -2.73 -11.10 -10.77
C LYS A 15 -3.18 -9.67 -11.06
N ILE A 16 -3.98 -9.12 -10.15
CA ILE A 16 -4.56 -7.78 -10.28
C ILE A 16 -3.99 -6.84 -9.22
N CYS A 17 -3.86 -5.57 -9.61
CA CYS A 17 -3.40 -4.50 -8.75
C CYS A 17 -4.43 -4.22 -7.66
N ASN A 18 -4.00 -4.23 -6.39
CA ASN A 18 -4.87 -3.93 -5.26
C ASN A 18 -5.31 -2.45 -5.16
N GLY A 19 -4.76 -1.57 -6.01
CA GLY A 19 -5.13 -0.15 -6.08
C GLY A 19 -6.14 0.20 -7.17
N CYS A 20 -5.90 -0.25 -8.41
CA CYS A 20 -6.71 0.11 -9.58
C CYS A 20 -7.38 -1.09 -10.28
N GLN A 21 -7.17 -2.31 -9.80
CA GLN A 21 -7.68 -3.56 -10.40
C GLN A 21 -7.14 -3.88 -11.80
N GLY A 22 -6.15 -3.14 -12.31
CA GLY A 22 -5.45 -3.47 -13.55
C GLY A 22 -4.56 -4.71 -13.41
N VAL A 23 -4.28 -5.39 -14.53
CA VAL A 23 -3.40 -6.56 -14.55
C VAL A 23 -1.97 -6.17 -14.19
N LEU A 24 -1.33 -6.95 -13.32
CA LEU A 24 0.06 -6.78 -12.91
C LEU A 24 1.00 -7.45 -13.91
N THR A 25 2.11 -6.78 -14.21
CA THR A 25 3.23 -7.36 -14.96
C THR A 25 4.03 -8.33 -14.08
N ALA A 26 4.89 -9.16 -14.68
CA ALA A 26 5.63 -10.21 -13.97
C ALA A 26 6.49 -9.70 -12.79
N GLN A 27 6.94 -8.44 -12.84
CA GLN A 27 7.76 -7.82 -11.80
C GLN A 27 6.93 -7.08 -10.74
N GLU A 28 5.64 -6.81 -11.02
CA GLU A 28 4.74 -6.15 -10.06
C GLU A 28 4.07 -7.20 -9.17
N GLN A 29 4.01 -6.95 -7.87
CA GLN A 29 3.53 -7.94 -6.90
C GLN A 29 2.17 -7.57 -6.30
N ILE A 30 2.06 -6.39 -5.67
CA ILE A 30 0.89 -5.99 -4.88
C ILE A 30 0.09 -4.89 -5.59
N ILE A 31 0.81 -3.90 -6.12
CA ILE A 31 0.26 -2.78 -6.88
C ILE A 31 1.08 -2.53 -8.13
N CYS A 32 0.44 -1.95 -9.15
CA CYS A 32 1.13 -1.51 -10.34
C CYS A 32 2.00 -0.27 -10.07
N THR A 33 2.97 -0.05 -10.95
CA THR A 33 3.88 1.11 -10.97
C THR A 33 3.14 2.44 -10.92
N THR A 34 2.07 2.60 -11.72
CA THR A 34 1.24 3.82 -11.71
C THR A 34 0.63 4.08 -10.34
N CYS A 35 0.02 3.06 -9.74
CA CYS A 35 -0.54 3.14 -8.38
C CYS A 35 0.55 3.48 -7.35
N ARG A 36 1.74 2.91 -7.48
CA ARG A 36 2.87 3.19 -6.60
C ARG A 36 3.30 4.65 -6.67
N HIS A 37 3.36 5.24 -7.86
CA HIS A 37 3.71 6.65 -8.04
C HIS A 37 2.61 7.62 -7.59
N GLN A 38 1.35 7.19 -7.63
CA GLN A 38 0.22 7.97 -7.12
C GLN A 38 0.08 7.92 -5.59
N ALA A 39 0.81 7.03 -4.92
CA ALA A 39 0.75 6.90 -3.47
C ALA A 39 1.23 8.21 -2.79
N PRO A 40 0.41 8.81 -1.91
CA PRO A 40 0.71 10.09 -1.29
C PRO A 40 1.76 9.93 -0.18
N LEU A 41 3.03 10.07 -0.54
CA LEU A 41 4.15 10.06 0.41
C LEU A 41 4.05 11.26 1.36
N ALA A 42 4.15 11.00 2.66
CA ALA A 42 3.93 12.03 3.67
C ALA A 42 5.12 12.97 3.87
N GLY A 43 6.35 12.48 3.67
CA GLY A 43 7.57 13.31 3.74
C GLY A 43 7.92 13.87 5.13
N PHE A 44 7.20 13.45 6.18
CA PHE A 44 7.32 13.96 7.55
C PHE A 44 8.69 13.78 8.21
N HIS A 45 9.52 12.86 7.68
CA HIS A 45 10.92 12.71 8.10
C HIS A 45 11.80 13.91 7.72
N LYS A 46 11.38 14.78 6.78
CA LYS A 46 12.15 15.95 6.35
C LYS A 46 11.77 17.24 7.08
N THR A 47 10.54 17.34 7.56
CA THR A 47 9.95 18.61 8.04
C THR A 47 9.75 18.69 9.54
N LYS A 48 10.23 17.71 10.33
CA LYS A 48 9.92 17.54 11.77
C LYS A 48 8.41 17.53 12.02
N ALA A 49 7.83 16.34 12.14
CA ALA A 49 6.39 16.20 12.24
C ALA A 49 5.84 16.45 13.65
N ASP A 50 5.95 17.69 14.11
CA ASP A 50 5.40 18.15 15.40
C ASP A 50 3.90 17.88 15.50
N THR A 51 3.17 17.98 14.37
CA THR A 51 1.74 17.63 14.31
C THR A 51 1.50 16.16 14.62
N LEU A 52 2.37 15.25 14.16
CA LEU A 52 2.26 13.83 14.53
C LEU A 52 2.61 13.61 15.99
N LYS A 53 3.62 14.32 16.52
CA LYS A 53 3.97 14.23 17.94
C LYS A 53 2.82 14.63 18.85
N LYS A 54 2.10 15.69 18.48
CA LYS A 54 0.90 16.18 19.20
C LYS A 54 -0.20 15.14 19.35
N ILE A 55 -0.34 14.18 18.42
CA ILE A 55 -1.34 13.10 18.51
C ILE A 55 -1.09 12.21 19.74
N PHE A 56 0.17 12.08 20.16
CA PHE A 56 0.59 11.25 21.29
C PHE A 56 0.70 12.02 22.61
N TYR A 57 0.46 13.33 22.61
CA TYR A 57 0.53 14.15 23.82
C TYR A 57 -0.43 13.64 24.90
N GLY A 58 0.09 13.52 26.12
CA GLY A 58 -0.65 12.99 27.27
C GLY A 58 -0.97 11.50 27.22
N ARG A 59 -0.61 10.78 26.14
CA ARG A 59 -0.82 9.33 26.01
C ARG A 59 0.45 8.54 26.26
N THR A 60 1.56 8.97 25.66
CA THR A 60 2.85 8.31 25.80
C THR A 60 4.00 9.25 25.44
N ALA A 61 5.15 9.06 26.07
CA ALA A 61 6.36 9.79 25.75
C ALA A 61 6.97 9.20 24.46
N ILE A 62 7.13 10.05 23.43
CA ILE A 62 7.78 9.67 22.18
C ILE A 62 8.87 10.66 21.83
N GLN A 63 9.95 10.16 21.23
CA GLN A 63 11.07 11.00 20.79
C GLN A 63 10.77 11.59 19.40
N GLU A 64 10.43 10.73 18.44
CA GLU A 64 10.14 11.11 17.05
C GLU A 64 8.86 10.46 16.54
N ALA A 65 8.20 11.13 15.59
CA ALA A 65 7.01 10.63 14.92
C ALA A 65 7.12 10.90 13.42
N THR A 66 6.77 9.92 12.60
CA THR A 66 6.73 10.04 11.14
C THR A 66 5.65 9.14 10.57
N ALA A 67 5.34 9.32 9.29
CA ALA A 67 4.48 8.42 8.53
C ALA A 67 5.05 8.24 7.12
N LEU A 68 4.81 7.07 6.52
CA LEU A 68 5.18 6.78 5.14
C LEU A 68 4.19 7.43 4.16
N LEU A 69 2.89 7.24 4.40
CA LEU A 69 1.79 7.67 3.53
C LEU A 69 0.79 8.56 4.27
N VAL A 70 0.13 9.46 3.53
CA VAL A 70 -1.01 10.24 4.01
C VAL A 70 -2.32 9.57 3.59
N PHE A 71 -3.25 9.40 4.52
CA PHE A 71 -4.55 8.87 4.19
C PHE A 71 -5.37 9.86 3.35
N GLN A 72 -5.76 9.45 2.15
CA GLN A 72 -6.65 10.20 1.25
C GLN A 72 -7.99 9.48 1.09
N LYS A 73 -9.08 10.20 1.38
CA LYS A 73 -10.45 9.73 1.13
C LYS A 73 -10.68 9.61 -0.37
N LYS A 74 -11.29 8.50 -0.81
CA LYS A 74 -11.45 8.09 -2.21
C LYS A 74 -10.12 7.96 -2.98
N GLY A 75 -9.00 7.83 -2.26
CA GLY A 75 -7.66 7.66 -2.84
C GLY A 75 -7.12 6.23 -2.68
N ILE A 76 -5.95 6.00 -3.26
CA ILE A 76 -5.30 4.68 -3.25
C ILE A 76 -5.05 4.14 -1.84
N THR A 77 -4.65 5.00 -0.89
CA THR A 77 -4.39 4.58 0.50
C THR A 77 -5.65 4.03 1.18
N GLN A 78 -6.82 4.59 0.86
CA GLN A 78 -8.08 4.07 1.40
C GLN A 78 -8.40 2.71 0.78
N THR A 79 -8.25 2.56 -0.53
CA THR A 79 -8.49 1.29 -1.23
C THR A 79 -7.59 0.19 -0.69
N LEU A 80 -6.29 0.45 -0.56
CA LEU A 80 -5.33 -0.52 -0.01
C LEU A 80 -5.66 -0.91 1.42
N LEU A 81 -5.93 0.06 2.29
CA LEU A 81 -6.29 -0.21 3.68
C LEU A 81 -7.61 -0.99 3.80
N HIS A 82 -8.59 -0.69 2.95
CA HIS A 82 -9.87 -1.38 2.92
C HIS A 82 -9.70 -2.84 2.45
N ASN A 83 -8.90 -3.07 1.42
CA ASN A 83 -8.64 -4.42 0.92
C ASN A 83 -7.86 -5.26 1.94
N LEU A 84 -6.88 -4.66 2.61
CA LEU A 84 -6.15 -5.28 3.71
C LEU A 84 -7.09 -5.71 4.85
N LYS A 85 -7.96 -4.80 5.31
CA LYS A 85 -8.84 -5.05 6.46
C LYS A 85 -10.01 -5.98 6.17
N TYR A 86 -10.60 -5.90 4.98
CA TYR A 86 -11.93 -6.47 4.73
C TYR A 86 -12.00 -7.43 3.54
N LYS A 87 -10.92 -7.55 2.74
CA LYS A 87 -10.91 -8.40 1.53
C LYS A 87 -9.87 -9.52 1.57
N LYS A 88 -9.33 -9.84 2.76
CA LYS A 88 -8.32 -10.89 2.97
C LYS A 88 -7.07 -10.70 2.08
N GLN A 89 -6.73 -9.45 1.77
CA GLN A 89 -5.53 -9.10 1.00
C GLN A 89 -4.39 -8.76 1.96
N GLU A 90 -3.95 -9.75 2.72
CA GLU A 90 -2.92 -9.59 3.77
C GLU A 90 -1.56 -9.20 3.19
N ASP A 91 -1.26 -9.63 1.96
CA ASP A 91 -0.03 -9.30 1.24
C ASP A 91 0.18 -7.78 1.06
N ILE A 92 -0.90 -6.98 1.10
CA ILE A 92 -0.81 -5.52 1.05
C ILE A 92 0.02 -4.96 2.22
N SER A 93 0.06 -5.65 3.35
CA SER A 93 0.87 -5.24 4.51
C SER A 93 2.36 -5.17 4.20
N GLY A 94 2.88 -5.95 3.25
CA GLY A 94 4.28 -5.85 2.82
C GLY A 94 4.59 -4.56 2.04
N PHE A 95 3.56 -3.86 1.57
CA PHE A 95 3.70 -2.58 0.88
C PHE A 95 3.44 -1.36 1.77
N LEU A 96 2.56 -1.48 2.77
CA LEU A 96 2.15 -0.40 3.68
C LEU A 96 3.07 -0.27 4.90
#